data_AF-A0A8T5P3Y8-F1
#
_entry.id   AF-A0A8T5P3Y8-F1
#
_cell.length_a   1.000
_cell.length_b   1.000
_cell.length_c   1.000
_cell.angle_alpha   90.00
_cell.angle_beta   90.00
_cell.angle_gamma   90.00
#
_symmetry.space_group_name_H-M   'P 1'
#
loop_
_entity.id
_entity.type
_entity.pdbx_description
1 polymer ?
#
loop_
_entity_poly.entity_id
_entity_poly.type
_entity_poly.pdbx_seq_one_letter_code
_entity_poly.pdbx_strand_id
1 'polypeptide(L)'
;MKTRVTKYLMRDKTGIRRSVLKLFIKGKPYTTQDVFEALKLEGFDVNYRGVSAMVGLMNTRLGILRIDVKGDHNVYSIKLEYNNPVKLIMDNY
;
A
#
# COMPACT_ATOMS: atom_id res chain seq x y z
N MET A 1 9.90 -9.76 -7.03
CA MET A 1 9.27 -8.81 -6.07
C MET A 1 10.05 -7.49 -6.02
N LYS A 2 11.36 -7.48 -5.66
CA LYS A 2 12.19 -6.27 -5.56
C LYS A 2 12.01 -5.28 -6.71
N THR A 3 12.23 -5.72 -7.95
CA THR A 3 12.05 -4.88 -9.16
C THR A 3 10.66 -4.26 -9.29
N ARG A 4 9.60 -4.95 -8.86
CA ARG A 4 8.22 -4.42 -8.95
C ARG A 4 7.99 -3.30 -7.93
N VAL A 5 8.43 -3.51 -6.68
CA VAL A 5 8.32 -2.51 -5.61
C VAL A 5 9.18 -1.28 -5.92
N THR A 6 10.43 -1.47 -6.36
CA THR A 6 11.29 -0.37 -6.78
C THR A 6 10.68 0.42 -7.93
N LYS A 7 10.20 -0.24 -9.00
CA LYS A 7 9.53 0.46 -10.12
C LYS A 7 8.28 1.22 -9.70
N TYR A 8 7.56 0.72 -8.69
CA TYR A 8 6.39 1.39 -8.13
C TYR A 8 6.77 2.66 -7.37
N LEU A 9 7.81 2.60 -6.54
CA LEU A 9 8.37 3.75 -5.82
C LEU A 9 9.02 4.78 -6.77
N MET A 10 9.66 4.35 -7.86
CA MET A 10 10.21 5.25 -8.91
C MET A 10 9.19 6.15 -9.58
N ARG A 11 7.92 5.79 -9.53
CA ARG A 11 6.84 6.61 -10.09
C ARG A 11 6.21 7.52 -9.05
N ASP A 12 6.66 7.47 -7.80
CA ASP A 12 6.08 8.19 -6.68
C ASP A 12 6.50 9.66 -6.66
N LYS A 13 5.79 10.46 -7.46
CA LYS A 13 6.01 11.91 -7.55
C LYS A 13 5.44 12.70 -6.36
N THR A 14 4.50 12.10 -5.63
CA THR A 14 3.73 12.80 -4.58
C THR A 14 4.02 12.29 -3.18
N GLY A 15 4.76 11.19 -3.04
CA GLY A 15 5.02 10.54 -1.75
C GLY A 15 3.90 9.62 -1.26
N ILE A 16 2.77 9.58 -1.98
CA ILE A 16 1.60 8.79 -1.59
C ILE A 16 1.92 7.29 -1.63
N ARG A 17 2.63 6.82 -2.66
CA ARG A 17 2.94 5.38 -2.79
C ARG A 17 3.83 4.90 -1.65
N ARG A 18 4.81 5.72 -1.27
CA ARG A 18 5.69 5.47 -0.12
C ARG A 18 4.90 5.46 1.18
N SER A 19 4.01 6.43 1.40
CA SER A 19 3.16 6.49 2.59
C SER A 19 2.29 5.23 2.75
N VAL A 20 1.60 4.81 1.67
CA VAL A 20 0.80 3.58 1.69
C VAL A 20 1.64 2.33 1.98
N LEU A 21 2.84 2.21 1.40
CA LEU A 21 3.72 1.09 1.73
C LEU A 21 4.20 1.10 3.18
N LYS A 22 4.51 2.28 3.75
CA LYS A 22 4.84 2.42 5.18
C LYS A 22 3.68 1.96 6.06
N LEU A 23 2.45 2.29 5.68
CA LEU A 23 1.25 1.88 6.40
C LEU A 23 1.15 0.35 6.49
N PHE A 24 1.35 -0.36 5.37
CA PHE A 24 1.29 -1.83 5.32
C PHE A 24 2.44 -2.53 6.05
N ILE A 25 3.66 -1.96 6.07
CA ILE A 25 4.80 -2.52 6.82
C ILE A 25 4.54 -2.54 8.34
N LYS A 26 3.73 -1.61 8.86
CA LYS A 26 3.32 -1.62 10.29
C LYS A 26 2.56 -2.90 10.67
N GLY A 27 2.18 -3.74 9.71
CA GLY A 27 1.74 -5.12 9.94
C GLY A 27 0.27 -5.28 10.32
N LYS A 28 -0.53 -4.21 10.25
CA LYS A 28 -1.98 -4.27 10.47
C LYS A 28 -2.73 -4.52 9.15
N PRO A 29 -3.88 -5.19 9.17
CA PRO A 29 -4.80 -5.20 8.04
C PRO A 29 -5.49 -3.83 7.90
N TYR A 30 -5.76 -3.40 6.67
CA TYR A 30 -6.39 -2.13 6.35
C TYR A 30 -7.44 -2.31 5.25
N THR A 31 -8.59 -1.69 5.40
CA THR A 31 -9.55 -1.46 4.34
C THR A 31 -9.09 -0.31 3.43
N THR A 32 -9.75 -0.12 2.29
CA THR A 32 -9.55 1.07 1.47
C THR A 32 -9.88 2.37 2.22
N GLN A 33 -10.88 2.33 3.11
CA GLN A 33 -11.25 3.45 3.96
C GLN A 33 -10.10 3.82 4.92
N ASP A 34 -9.52 2.82 5.60
CA ASP A 34 -8.40 3.06 6.52
C ASP A 34 -7.19 3.71 5.82
N VAL A 35 -6.88 3.25 4.59
CA VAL A 35 -5.80 3.83 3.78
C VAL A 35 -6.14 5.26 3.37
N PHE A 36 -7.39 5.54 2.97
CA PHE A 36 -7.82 6.87 2.59
C PHE A 36 -7.73 7.86 3.76
N GLU A 37 -8.22 7.47 4.94
CA GLU A 37 -8.16 8.27 6.15
C GLU A 37 -6.72 8.53 6.59
N ALA A 38 -5.85 7.50 6.57
CA ALA A 38 -4.43 7.67 6.89
C ALA A 38 -3.75 8.69 5.97
N LEU A 39 -4.04 8.64 4.66
CA LEU A 39 -3.48 9.60 3.70
C LEU A 39 -4.04 11.02 3.92
N LYS A 40 -5.32 11.16 4.24
CA LYS A 40 -5.91 12.46 4.59
C LYS A 40 -5.30 13.04 5.86
N LEU A 41 -5.08 12.21 6.89
CA LEU A 41 -4.42 12.61 8.14
C LEU A 41 -2.96 13.04 7.91
N GLU A 42 -2.26 12.43 6.96
CA GLU A 42 -0.91 12.87 6.54
C GLU A 42 -0.92 14.14 5.65
N GLY A 43 -2.11 14.69 5.35
CA GLY A 43 -2.25 15.95 4.61
C GLY A 43 -2.27 15.80 3.08
N PHE A 44 -2.37 14.57 2.55
CA PHE A 44 -2.42 14.37 1.11
C PHE A 44 -3.77 14.78 0.51
N ASP A 45 -3.72 15.46 -0.64
CA ASP A 45 -4.92 15.73 -1.44
C ASP A 45 -5.29 14.50 -2.29
N VAL A 46 -5.99 13.56 -1.65
CA VAL A 46 -6.52 12.34 -2.28
C VAL A 46 -8.05 12.32 -2.26
N ASN A 47 -8.62 11.55 -3.19
CA ASN A 47 -10.03 11.16 -3.15
C ASN A 47 -10.14 9.64 -3.00
N TYR A 48 -11.27 9.17 -2.45
CA TYR A 48 -11.49 7.76 -2.15
C TYR A 48 -11.35 6.85 -3.40
N ARG A 49 -11.89 7.26 -4.55
CA ARG A 49 -11.81 6.48 -5.80
C ARG A 49 -10.36 6.27 -6.25
N GLY A 50 -9.54 7.32 -6.16
CA GLY A 50 -8.11 7.25 -6.48
C GLY A 50 -7.35 6.31 -5.54
N VAL A 51 -7.65 6.34 -4.24
CA VAL A 51 -7.07 5.42 -3.24
C VAL A 51 -7.51 3.98 -3.52
N SER A 52 -8.79 3.75 -3.79
CA SER A 52 -9.33 2.43 -4.15
C SER A 52 -8.62 1.84 -5.36
N ALA A 53 -8.45 2.62 -6.43
CA ALA A 53 -7.74 2.19 -7.63
C ALA A 53 -6.25 1.88 -7.34
N MET A 54 -5.59 2.71 -6.53
CA MET A 54 -4.19 2.52 -6.16
C MET A 54 -3.97 1.25 -5.34
N VAL A 55 -4.78 0.99 -4.31
CA VAL A 55 -4.68 -0.20 -3.48
C VAL A 55 -4.97 -1.46 -4.30
N GLY A 56 -5.98 -1.42 -5.18
CA GLY A 56 -6.25 -2.51 -6.12
C GLY A 56 -5.09 -2.80 -7.07
N LEU A 57 -4.46 -1.75 -7.63
CA LEU A 57 -3.27 -1.87 -8.46
C LEU A 57 -2.06 -2.40 -7.68
N MET A 58 -1.87 -1.97 -6.42
CA MET A 58 -0.83 -2.53 -5.55
C MET A 58 -1.02 -4.03 -5.34
N ASN A 59 -2.24 -4.46 -5.03
CA ASN A 59 -2.53 -5.87 -4.83
C ASN A 59 -2.23 -6.70 -6.08
N THR A 60 -2.78 -6.29 -7.23
CA THR A 60 -2.66 -7.03 -8.50
C THR A 60 -1.25 -6.97 -9.11
N ARG A 61 -0.57 -5.82 -9.06
CA ARG A 61 0.73 -5.62 -9.75
C ARG A 61 1.95 -5.89 -8.89
N LEU A 62 1.90 -5.63 -7.58
CA LEU A 62 3.05 -5.91 -6.71
C LEU A 62 3.04 -7.36 -6.23
N GLY A 63 1.85 -7.91 -5.97
CA GLY A 63 1.65 -9.27 -5.45
C GLY A 63 2.08 -9.45 -3.99
N ILE A 64 2.33 -8.34 -3.29
CA ILE A 64 2.84 -8.32 -1.90
C ILE A 64 1.73 -8.29 -0.86
N LEU A 65 0.51 -7.95 -1.27
CA LEU A 65 -0.66 -7.90 -0.40
C LEU A 65 -1.44 -9.21 -0.51
N ARG A 66 -2.11 -9.56 0.58
CA ARG A 66 -3.21 -10.52 0.65
C ARG A 66 -4.49 -9.71 0.79
N ILE A 67 -5.57 -10.18 0.18
CA ILE A 67 -6.92 -9.68 0.39
C ILE A 67 -7.71 -10.74 1.15
N ASP A 68 -8.36 -10.33 2.22
CA ASP A 68 -9.44 -11.09 2.85
C ASP A 68 -10.75 -10.31 2.63
N VAL A 69 -11.73 -10.95 2.02
CA VAL A 69 -13.06 -10.36 1.78
C VAL A 69 -13.88 -10.56 3.05
N LYS A 70 -14.22 -9.46 3.74
CA LYS A 70 -15.08 -9.47 4.94
C LYS A 70 -16.38 -8.75 4.63
N GLY A 71 -17.42 -9.51 4.32
CA GLY A 71 -18.68 -8.96 3.81
C GLY A 71 -18.44 -8.22 2.50
N ASP A 72 -18.84 -6.95 2.45
CA ASP A 72 -18.69 -6.11 1.25
C ASP A 72 -17.37 -5.33 1.19
N HIS A 73 -16.49 -5.52 2.19
CA HIS A 73 -15.23 -4.79 2.28
C HIS A 73 -14.01 -5.69 2.06
N ASN A 74 -13.11 -5.24 1.18
CA ASN A 74 -11.80 -5.83 1.03
C ASN A 74 -10.88 -5.35 2.16
N VAL A 75 -10.29 -6.30 2.87
CA VAL A 75 -9.26 -6.04 3.88
C VAL A 75 -7.92 -6.48 3.32
N TYR A 76 -6.98 -5.54 3.25
CA TYR A 76 -5.65 -5.73 2.68
C TYR A 76 -4.63 -5.87 3.80
N SER A 77 -3.72 -6.84 3.69
CA SER A 77 -2.58 -7.00 4.60
C SER A 77 -1.32 -7.34 3.80
N ILE A 78 -0.15 -6.94 4.31
CA ILE A 78 1.11 -7.40 3.70
C ILE A 78 1.31 -8.88 4.03
N LYS A 79 1.72 -9.68 3.05
CA LYS A 79 2.10 -11.08 3.32
C LYS A 79 3.37 -11.07 4.17
N LEU A 80 3.42 -11.95 5.16
CA LEU A 80 4.50 -11.96 6.17
C LEU A 80 5.88 -12.08 5.52
N GLU A 81 6.03 -12.91 4.49
CA GLU A 81 7.28 -13.10 3.76
C GLU A 81 7.77 -11.84 3.03
N TYR A 82 6.91 -10.84 2.84
CA TYR A 82 7.25 -9.60 2.17
C TYR A 82 7.45 -8.42 3.12
N ASN A 83 7.19 -8.54 4.42
CA ASN A 83 7.34 -7.41 5.35
C ASN A 83 8.79 -6.90 5.41
N ASN A 84 9.74 -7.76 5.81
CA ASN A 84 11.16 -7.38 5.89
C ASN A 84 11.77 -6.98 4.54
N PRO A 85 11.54 -7.72 3.44
CA PRO A 85 12.11 -7.35 2.15
C PRO A 85 11.60 -6.00 1.61
N VAL A 86 10.31 -5.69 1.80
CA VAL A 86 9.75 -4.40 1.36
C VAL A 86 10.31 -3.27 2.22
N LYS A 87 10.46 -3.47 3.53
CA LYS A 87 11.11 -2.50 4.43
C LYS A 87 12.54 -2.19 3.99
N LEU A 88 13.35 -3.21 3.73
CA LEU A 88 14.72 -3.04 3.23
C LEU A 88 14.77 -2.26 1.91
N ILE A 89 13.82 -2.49 1.00
CA ILE A 89 13.77 -1.73 -0.26
C ILE A 89 13.46 -0.26 0.02
N MET A 90 12.54 0.03 0.94
CA MET A 90 12.13 1.40 1.25
C MET A 90 13.18 2.22 2.00
N ASP A 91 14.03 1.55 2.78
CA ASP A 91 15.13 2.19 3.51
C ASP A 91 16.34 2.51 2.60
N ASN A 92 16.46 1.81 1.46
CA ASN A 92 17.53 1.98 0.47
C ASN A 92 17.07 2.66 -0.83
N TYR A 93 15.93 3.35 -0.78
CA TYR A 93 15.30 4.05 -1.90
C TYR A 93 15.26 5.55 -1.64
#